data_AF-A0A5J5PFD4-F1
#
_entry.id   AF-A0A5J5PFD4-F1
#
_cell.length_a   1.000
_cell.length_b   1.000
_cell.length_c   1.000
_cell.angle_alpha   90.00
_cell.angle_beta   90.00
_cell.angle_gamma   90.00
#
_symmetry.space_group_name_H-M   'P 1'
#
loop_
_entity.id
_entity.type
_entity.pdbx_description
1 polymer ?
#
loop_
_entity_poly.entity_id
_entity_poly.type
_entity_poly.pdbx_seq_one_letter_code
_entity_poly.pdbx_strand_id
1 'polypeptide(L)'
;MNDPTSSAAAPGPSDSVVSATLISSPSKINNRCESCNRKLGLMGFTCRCGRVFCQFDRYPLEHSCNYDFKKAGRRSLAKENPVIRGDKLKSRM
;
A
#
# COMPACT_ATOMS: atom_id res chain seq x y z
N MET A 1 -21.89 31.92 -16.28
CA MET A 1 -20.81 31.59 -17.23
C MET A 1 -20.40 30.15 -16.90
N ASN A 2 -21.01 29.09 -17.45
CA ASN A 2 -21.09 28.65 -18.84
C ASN A 2 -19.69 28.23 -19.34
N ASP A 3 -19.42 26.92 -19.32
CA ASP A 3 -18.27 26.22 -19.94
C ASP A 3 -18.06 26.60 -21.42
N PRO A 4 -16.85 26.35 -21.99
CA PRO A 4 -16.72 25.11 -22.77
C PRO A 4 -15.34 24.42 -22.74
N THR A 5 -15.38 23.09 -22.60
CA THR A 5 -14.82 22.05 -23.50
C THR A 5 -13.73 22.43 -24.52
N SER A 6 -12.66 21.62 -24.56
CA SER A 6 -12.13 20.92 -25.77
C SER A 6 -10.90 20.08 -25.38
N SER A 7 -10.98 18.77 -25.19
CA SER A 7 -11.05 17.66 -26.17
C SER A 7 -9.90 17.59 -27.20
N ALA A 8 -9.13 16.51 -27.11
CA ALA A 8 -8.56 15.83 -28.27
C ALA A 8 -8.49 14.30 -27.99
N ALA A 9 -9.30 13.55 -28.75
CA ALA A 9 -9.20 12.09 -28.98
C ALA A 9 -8.12 11.84 -30.07
N ALA A 10 -7.58 10.65 -30.40
CA ALA A 10 -8.04 9.26 -30.39
C ALA A 10 -6.78 8.33 -30.64
N PRO A 11 -6.87 7.14 -31.27
CA PRO A 11 -7.23 5.80 -30.77
C PRO A 11 -6.07 4.76 -30.81
N GLY A 12 -6.32 3.52 -30.34
CA GLY A 12 -5.37 2.38 -30.22
C GLY A 12 -4.91 1.71 -31.54
N PRO A 13 -4.23 0.53 -31.52
CA PRO A 13 -4.87 -0.72 -31.06
C PRO A 13 -3.97 -1.73 -30.29
N SER A 14 -4.67 -2.71 -29.70
CA SER A 14 -4.37 -4.15 -29.53
C SER A 14 -2.92 -4.64 -29.35
N ASP A 15 -2.66 -5.38 -28.27
CA ASP A 15 -2.51 -6.82 -28.44
C ASP A 15 -2.82 -7.61 -27.17
N SER A 16 -3.70 -8.59 -27.36
CA SER A 16 -4.13 -9.55 -26.37
C SER A 16 -3.06 -10.61 -26.21
N VAL A 17 -2.44 -10.69 -25.04
CA VAL A 17 -1.78 -11.92 -24.59
C VAL A 17 -2.48 -12.41 -23.33
N VAL A 18 -3.52 -13.20 -23.57
CA VAL A 18 -4.07 -14.17 -22.63
C VAL A 18 -2.97 -15.17 -22.30
N SER A 19 -2.22 -14.91 -21.23
CA SER A 19 -1.40 -15.95 -20.59
C SER A 19 -2.20 -16.57 -19.47
N ALA A 20 -3.01 -17.56 -19.85
CA ALA A 20 -3.64 -18.51 -18.95
C ALA A 20 -2.53 -19.25 -18.17
N THR A 21 -2.28 -18.82 -16.93
CA THR A 21 -1.41 -19.56 -16.01
C THR A 21 -2.24 -19.97 -14.80
N LEU A 22 -2.68 -21.23 -14.85
CA LEU A 22 -2.95 -22.11 -13.73
C LEU A 22 -3.90 -21.55 -12.66
N ILE A 23 -5.20 -21.84 -12.87
CA ILE A 23 -6.24 -21.80 -11.84
C ILE A 23 -5.84 -22.81 -10.75
N SER A 24 -5.01 -22.36 -9.81
CA SER A 24 -5.01 -22.94 -8.48
C SER A 24 -6.41 -22.70 -7.92
N SER A 25 -7.06 -23.78 -7.49
CA SER A 25 -8.35 -23.82 -6.78
C SER A 25 -8.66 -22.49 -6.08
N PRO A 26 -9.89 -21.94 -6.13
CA PRO A 26 -10.20 -20.70 -5.42
C PRO A 26 -10.01 -20.94 -3.93
N SER A 27 -8.80 -20.68 -3.45
CA SER A 27 -8.45 -20.62 -2.04
C SER A 27 -9.48 -19.67 -1.48
N LYS A 28 -10.39 -20.22 -0.68
CA LYS A 28 -11.57 -19.54 -0.15
C LYS A 28 -11.07 -18.22 0.44
N ILE A 29 -11.17 -17.11 -0.31
CA ILE A 29 -10.66 -15.83 0.16
C ILE A 29 -11.50 -15.54 1.39
N ASN A 30 -10.86 -15.65 2.55
CA ASN A 30 -11.49 -15.48 3.82
C ASN A 30 -11.81 -14.00 3.94
N ASN A 31 -12.97 -13.60 3.44
CA ASN A 31 -13.50 -12.25 3.54
C ASN A 31 -13.99 -11.99 4.97
N ARG A 32 -13.15 -12.26 5.98
CA ARG A 32 -13.42 -12.07 7.40
C ARG A 32 -12.23 -11.41 8.07
N CYS A 33 -12.51 -10.59 9.07
CA CYS A 33 -11.50 -9.96 9.90
C CYS A 33 -10.77 -11.01 10.73
N GLU A 34 -9.44 -11.01 10.73
CA GLU A 34 -8.63 -11.91 11.54
C GLU A 34 -8.68 -11.59 13.06
N SER A 35 -9.13 -10.39 13.44
CA SER A 35 -9.28 -9.96 14.85
C SER A 35 -10.68 -10.26 15.39
N CYS A 36 -11.72 -9.77 14.70
CA CYS A 36 -13.11 -9.86 15.17
C CYS A 36 -14.01 -10.83 14.38
N ASN A 37 -13.48 -11.57 13.40
CA ASN A 37 -14.21 -12.51 12.53
C ASN A 37 -15.41 -11.93 11.75
N ARG A 38 -15.59 -10.61 11.75
CA ARG A 38 -16.64 -9.92 10.99
C ARG A 38 -16.40 -10.05 9.49
N LYS A 39 -17.46 -10.24 8.70
CA LYS A 39 -17.39 -10.34 7.24
C LYS A 39 -16.94 -9.00 6.63
N LEU A 40 -15.90 -9.01 5.80
CA LEU A 40 -15.26 -7.81 5.22
C LEU A 40 -15.83 -7.39 3.86
N GLY A 41 -16.65 -8.24 3.24
CA GLY A 41 -17.18 -7.97 1.90
C GLY A 41 -16.06 -7.69 0.90
N LEU A 42 -16.24 -6.67 0.05
CA LEU A 42 -15.20 -6.19 -0.88
C LEU A 42 -14.17 -5.28 -0.18
N MET A 43 -14.48 -4.77 1.00
CA MET A 43 -13.69 -3.77 1.74
C MET A 43 -12.88 -4.44 2.86
N GLY A 44 -11.83 -5.16 2.48
CA GLY A 44 -10.83 -5.70 3.40
C GLY A 44 -9.56 -4.84 3.41
N PHE A 45 -9.08 -4.46 4.60
CA PHE A 45 -7.79 -3.77 4.72
C PHE A 45 -6.69 -4.78 5.01
N THR A 46 -5.69 -4.87 4.12
CA THR A 46 -4.51 -5.70 4.35
C THR A 46 -3.51 -4.97 5.24
N CYS A 47 -3.17 -5.56 6.39
CA CYS A 47 -2.09 -5.07 7.23
C CYS A 47 -0.72 -5.55 6.71
N ARG A 48 0.35 -4.83 7.06
CA ARG A 48 1.74 -5.24 6.79
C ARG A 48 2.14 -6.57 7.43
N CYS A 49 1.39 -7.07 8.42
CA CYS A 49 1.58 -8.42 8.95
C CYS A 49 0.99 -9.53 8.06
N GLY A 50 0.40 -9.20 6.89
CA GLY A 50 -0.14 -10.17 5.94
C GLY A 50 -1.58 -10.63 6.20
N ARG A 51 -2.23 -10.10 7.24
CA ARG A 51 -3.61 -10.41 7.61
C ARG A 51 -4.61 -9.35 7.10
N VAL A 52 -5.87 -9.73 6.95
CA VAL A 52 -6.95 -8.85 6.48
C VAL A 52 -7.87 -8.47 7.64
N PHE A 53 -8.21 -7.19 7.74
CA PHE A 53 -8.95 -6.61 8.86
C PHE A 53 -10.10 -5.72 8.42
N CYS A 54 -11.03 -5.45 9.36
CA CYS A 54 -12.12 -4.51 9.16
C CYS A 54 -11.68 -3.06 9.38
N GLN A 55 -12.60 -2.11 9.15
CA GLN A 55 -12.32 -0.67 9.35
C GLN A 55 -11.83 -0.35 10.78
N PHE A 56 -12.35 -1.06 11.79
CA PHE A 56 -12.00 -0.87 13.20
C PHE A 56 -10.61 -1.45 13.50
N ASP A 57 -10.35 -2.70 13.09
CA ASP A 57 -9.07 -3.39 13.30
C ASP A 57 -7.97 -2.97 12.32
N ARG A 58 -8.17 -1.90 11.54
CA ARG A 58 -7.22 -1.41 10.54
C ARG A 58 -5.89 -1.00 11.17
N TYR A 59 -5.93 -0.44 12.38
CA TYR A 59 -4.74 0.09 13.03
C TYR A 59 -3.97 -1.02 13.77
N PRO A 60 -2.63 -0.99 13.76
CA PRO A 60 -1.80 -2.01 14.43
C PRO A 60 -2.07 -2.19 15.92
N LEU A 61 -2.56 -1.15 16.59
CA LEU A 61 -2.90 -1.17 18.01
C LEU A 61 -4.13 -2.04 18.29
N GLU A 62 -5.12 -2.03 17.40
CA GLU A 62 -6.41 -2.71 17.61
C GLU A 62 -6.28 -4.23 17.47
N HIS A 63 -5.49 -4.71 16.51
CA HIS A 63 -5.29 -6.16 16.28
C HIS A 63 -3.99 -6.71 16.87
N SER A 64 -3.30 -5.94 17.73
CA SER A 64 -2.02 -6.33 18.35
C SER A 64 -1.01 -6.86 17.31
N CYS A 65 -0.66 -5.99 16.36
CA CYS A 65 0.19 -6.35 15.23
C CYS A 65 1.61 -6.78 15.69
N ASN A 66 2.05 -7.96 15.28
CA ASN A 66 3.40 -8.46 15.55
C ASN A 66 4.48 -7.87 14.60
N TYR A 67 4.10 -7.02 13.64
CA TYR A 67 5.03 -6.48 12.66
C TYR A 67 5.90 -5.35 13.25
N ASP A 68 7.22 -5.41 13.05
CA ASP A 68 8.18 -4.40 13.52
C ASP A 68 8.17 -3.11 12.70
N PHE A 69 7.17 -2.26 12.91
CA PHE A 69 7.08 -0.94 12.25
C PHE A 69 8.28 -0.05 12.52
N LYS A 70 8.90 -0.14 13.71
CA LYS A 70 10.09 0.63 14.08
C LYS A 70 11.29 0.31 13.20
N LYS A 71 11.56 -0.98 12.98
CA LYS A 71 12.68 -1.45 12.16
C LYS A 71 12.46 -1.11 10.69
N ALA A 72 11.24 -1.30 10.20
CA ALA A 72 10.86 -0.93 8.84
C ALA A 72 10.99 0.58 8.61
N GLY A 73 10.48 1.40 9.54
CA GLY A 73 10.59 2.85 9.48
C GLY A 73 12.03 3.34 9.49
N ARG A 74 12.89 2.77 10.35
CA ARG A 74 14.32 3.12 10.38
C ARG A 74 15.03 2.80 9.06
N ARG A 75 14.72 1.66 8.43
CA ARG A 75 15.28 1.31 7.12
C ARG A 75 14.85 2.28 6.03
N SER A 76 13.57 2.65 6.00
CA SER A 76 13.07 3.65 5.05
C SER A 76 13.71 5.02 5.29
N LEU A 77 13.76 5.49 6.53
CA LEU A 77 14.39 6.77 6.87
C LEU A 77 15.89 6.77 6.54
N ALA A 78 16.62 5.69 6.82
CA ALA A 78 18.05 5.60 6.50
C ALA A 78 18.31 5.61 4.99
N LYS A 79 17.38 5.10 4.18
CA LYS A 79 17.47 5.14 2.72
C LYS A 79 17.20 6.55 2.16
N GLU A 80 16.20 7.23 2.72
CA GLU A 80 15.74 8.53 2.23
C GLU A 80 16.53 9.71 2.81
N ASN A 81 17.21 9.54 3.94
CA ASN A 81 17.92 10.65 4.58
C ASN A 81 19.24 10.93 3.84
N PRO A 82 19.36 12.08 3.14
CA PRO A 82 20.61 12.44 2.49
C PRO A 82 21.69 12.68 3.56
N VAL A 83 22.89 12.18 3.31
CA VAL A 83 24.02 12.36 4.24
C VAL A 83 24.47 13.82 4.15
N ILE A 84 24.03 14.64 5.12
CA ILE A 84 24.45 16.04 5.23
C ILE A 84 25.91 16.07 5.70
N ARG A 85 26.83 16.13 4.74
CA ARG A 85 28.24 16.45 5.00
C ARG A 85 28.44 17.95 4.81
N GLY A 86 27.94 18.74 5.77
CA GLY A 86 28.30 20.15 5.86
C GLY A 86 29.74 20.27 6.37
N ASP A 87 30.50 21.21 5.81
CA ASP A 87 31.83 21.54 6.32
C ASP A 87 31.72 21.94 7.80
N LYS A 88 32.44 21.26 8.68
CA LYS A 88 32.45 21.55 10.14
C LYS A 88 33.36 22.75 10.47
N LEU A 89 33.72 23.57 9.48
CA LEU A 89 34.75 24.60 9.59
C LEU A 89 34.21 25.90 10.19
N LYS A 90 35.07 26.50 11.04
CA LYS A 90 34.75 27.38 12.18
C LYS A 90 34.64 28.89 11.86
N SER A 91 34.68 29.31 10.60
CA SER A 91 34.51 30.73 10.26
C SER A 91 33.61 30.90 9.06
N ARG A 92 32.34 31.24 9.32
CA ARG A 92 31.62 32.12 8.40
C ARG A 92 32.10 33.53 8.73
N MET A 93 32.67 34.20 7.74
CA MET A 93 32.98 35.63 7.82
C MET A 93 31.69 36.43 7.94
#